data_AF-A0A9W9MNM7-F1
#
_entry.id   AF-A0A9W9MNM7-F1
#
_cell.length_a   1.000
_cell.length_b   1.000
_cell.length_c   1.000
_cell.angle_alpha   90.00
_cell.angle_beta   90.00
_cell.angle_gamma   90.00
#
_symmetry.space_group_name_H-M   'P 1'
#
loop_
_entity.id
_entity.type
_entity.pdbx_description
1 polymer ?
#
loop_
_entity_poly.entity_id
_entity_poly.type
_entity_poly.pdbx_seq_one_letter_code
_entity_poly.pdbx_strand_id
1 'polypeptide(L)'
;MDTANTFAKRDDGSSRFSLYVFAIIVGCIAFVLIGGSLWAMYKGIDDEKFQDVPYEQRKYMREVRHRNLNRLAYNAGRPDMIIPVEESNV
;
A
#
# COMPACT_ATOMS: atom_id res chain seq x y z
N MET A 1 14.64 -42.82 -45.09
CA MET A 1 15.03 -41.47 -44.63
C MET A 1 14.54 -41.32 -43.18
N ASP A 2 14.91 -42.24 -42.27
CA ASP A 2 14.13 -42.43 -41.03
C ASP A 2 15.00 -42.62 -39.76
N THR A 3 16.32 -42.53 -39.88
CA THR A 3 17.26 -42.72 -38.76
C THR A 3 17.52 -41.43 -37.96
N ALA A 4 17.14 -40.26 -38.50
CA ALA A 4 17.26 -38.98 -37.79
C ALA A 4 16.15 -38.82 -36.71
N ASN A 5 14.96 -39.36 -36.96
CA ASN A 5 13.79 -39.21 -36.09
C ASN A 5 13.80 -40.18 -34.90
N THR A 6 14.65 -41.22 -34.94
CA THR A 6 14.78 -42.20 -33.86
C THR A 6 15.85 -41.81 -32.83
N PHE A 7 16.78 -40.91 -33.16
CA PHE A 7 17.75 -40.34 -32.23
C PHE A 7 17.18 -39.21 -31.38
N ALA A 8 16.22 -38.44 -31.92
CA ALA A 8 15.57 -37.34 -31.20
C ALA A 8 14.60 -37.79 -30.09
N LYS A 9 14.26 -39.09 -30.02
CA LYS A 9 13.22 -39.61 -29.13
C LYS A 9 13.75 -40.34 -27.89
N ARG A 10 15.07 -40.36 -27.69
CA ARG A 10 15.72 -40.98 -26.52
C ARG A 10 16.63 -39.99 -25.83
N ASP A 11 16.05 -38.95 -25.26
CA ASP A 11 16.72 -38.19 -24.23
C ASP A 11 15.92 -38.36 -22.94
N ASP A 12 16.49 -39.07 -21.97
CA ASP A 12 16.13 -39.03 -20.54
C ASP A 12 16.44 -37.63 -19.94
N GLY A 13 16.24 -36.58 -20.72
CA GLY A 13 16.37 -35.17 -20.37
C GLY A 13 15.10 -34.58 -19.77
N SER A 14 14.06 -35.39 -19.53
CA SER A 14 12.76 -34.95 -19.01
C SER A 14 12.89 -34.24 -17.65
N SER A 15 13.68 -34.77 -16.72
CA SER A 15 13.85 -34.18 -15.39
C SER A 15 14.64 -32.86 -15.42
N ARG A 16 15.70 -32.80 -16.21
CA ARG A 16 16.52 -31.58 -16.36
C ARG A 16 15.75 -30.49 -17.09
N PHE A 17 15.03 -30.85 -18.16
CA PHE A 17 14.16 -29.94 -18.89
C PHE A 17 13.05 -29.38 -18.00
N SER A 18 12.38 -30.25 -17.24
CA SER A 18 11.36 -29.84 -16.26
C SER A 18 11.94 -28.91 -15.19
N LEU A 19 13.15 -29.19 -14.70
CA LEU A 19 13.83 -28.36 -13.70
C LEU A 19 14.19 -26.97 -14.24
N TYR A 20 14.69 -26.88 -15.48
CA TYR A 20 14.96 -25.59 -16.13
C TYR A 20 13.68 -24.78 -16.37
N VAL A 21 12.61 -25.42 -16.83
CA VAL A 21 11.30 -24.76 -17.03
C VAL A 21 10.76 -24.21 -15.70
N PHE A 22 10.86 -25.00 -14.62
CA PHE A 22 10.45 -24.55 -13.29
C PHE A 22 11.28 -23.36 -12.80
N ALA A 23 12.61 -23.41 -12.96
CA ALA A 23 13.50 -22.31 -12.56
C ALA A 23 13.18 -21.00 -13.29
N ILE A 24 12.84 -21.07 -14.58
CA ILE A 24 12.46 -19.90 -15.38
C ILE A 24 11.13 -19.31 -14.88
N ILE A 25 10.14 -20.15 -14.58
CA ILE A 25 8.84 -19.70 -14.05
C ILE A 25 9.02 -19.01 -12.69
N VAL A 26 9.78 -19.61 -11.78
CA VAL A 26 10.07 -19.03 -10.46
C VAL A 26 10.82 -17.71 -10.60
N GLY A 27 11.81 -17.65 -11.49
CA GLY A 27 12.54 -16.41 -11.79
C GLY A 27 11.63 -15.31 -12.31
N CYS A 28 10.69 -15.64 -13.19
CA CYS A 28 9.74 -14.68 -13.75
C CYS A 28 8.78 -14.14 -12.66
N ILE A 29 8.26 -15.02 -11.81
CA ILE A 29 7.41 -14.63 -10.67
C ILE A 29 8.19 -13.72 -9.71
N ALA A 30 9.43 -14.10 -9.36
CA ALA A 30 10.27 -13.31 -8.48
C ALA A 30 10.56 -11.91 -9.06
N PHE A 31 10.88 -11.82 -10.36
CA PHE A 31 11.09 -10.54 -11.03
C PHE A 31 9.85 -9.66 -11.06
N VAL A 32 8.66 -10.24 -11.30
CA VAL A 32 7.40 -9.48 -11.29
C VAL A 32 7.08 -8.98 -9.89
N LEU A 33 7.29 -9.79 -8.85
CA LEU A 33 7.04 -9.39 -7.46
C LEU A 33 8.00 -8.30 -6.98
N ILE A 34 9.30 -8.45 -7.27
CA ILE A 34 10.33 -7.47 -6.90
C ILE A 34 10.15 -6.18 -7.72
N GLY A 35 9.90 -6.30 -9.03
CA GLY A 35 9.65 -5.15 -9.88
C GLY A 35 8.37 -4.41 -9.49
N GLY A 36 7.31 -5.15 -9.17
CA GLY A 36 6.04 -4.61 -8.71
C GLY A 36 6.16 -3.90 -7.35
N SER A 37 6.93 -4.44 -6.41
CA SER A 37 7.15 -3.80 -5.10
C SER A 37 7.98 -2.51 -5.22
N LEU A 38 9.05 -2.52 -6.02
CA LEU A 38 9.83 -1.31 -6.29
C LEU A 38 9.02 -0.24 -7.04
N TRP A 39 8.22 -0.65 -8.03
CA TRP A 39 7.35 0.26 -8.77
C TRP A 39 6.26 0.85 -7.87
N ALA A 40 5.63 0.05 -7.01
CA ALA A 40 4.65 0.53 -6.04
C ALA A 40 5.27 1.48 -5.00
N MET A 41 6.50 1.19 -4.56
CA MET A 41 7.23 2.06 -3.64
C MET A 41 7.61 3.40 -4.30
N TYR A 42 8.04 3.37 -5.57
CA TYR A 42 8.41 4.59 -6.30
C TYR A 42 7.21 5.44 -6.69
N LYS A 43 6.10 4.81 -7.08
CA LYS A 43 4.85 5.51 -7.43
C LYS A 43 4.10 6.05 -6.22
N GLY A 44 4.46 5.60 -5.00
CA GLY A 44 3.74 5.92 -3.79
C GLY A 44 2.40 5.18 -3.77
N ILE A 45 2.26 4.22 -2.85
CA ILE A 45 0.93 3.64 -2.54
C ILE A 45 0.00 4.72 -1.92
N ASP A 46 0.57 5.83 -1.47
CA ASP A 46 -0.12 6.97 -0.85
C ASP A 46 -0.62 8.02 -1.86
N ASP A 47 -0.51 7.77 -3.17
CA ASP A 47 -1.13 8.61 -4.21
C ASP A 47 -2.65 8.38 -4.34
N GLU A 48 -3.28 7.71 -3.36
CA GLU A 48 -4.61 8.15 -2.94
C GLU A 48 -4.48 9.54 -2.33
N LYS A 49 -4.29 10.51 -3.23
CA LYS A 49 -4.58 11.94 -3.08
C LYS A 49 -5.61 12.08 -1.97
N PHE A 50 -5.15 12.30 -0.73
CA PHE A 50 -6.02 12.40 0.43
C PHE A 50 -7.16 13.28 -0.01
N GLN A 51 -8.36 12.69 -0.19
CA GLN A 51 -9.46 13.46 -0.76
C GLN A 51 -9.51 14.72 0.05
N ASP A 52 -9.34 15.87 -0.61
CA ASP A 52 -9.27 17.15 0.08
C ASP A 52 -10.54 17.23 0.91
N VAL A 53 -10.37 16.98 2.22
CA VAL A 53 -11.52 16.82 3.11
C VAL A 53 -12.39 18.04 2.91
N PRO A 54 -13.68 17.89 2.53
CA PRO A 54 -14.51 19.03 2.18
C PRO A 54 -14.49 20.04 3.31
N TYR A 55 -14.54 21.33 2.97
CA TYR A 55 -14.38 22.43 3.92
C TYR A 55 -15.26 22.25 5.17
N GLU A 56 -16.51 21.85 4.97
CA GLU A 56 -17.46 21.56 6.05
C GLU A 56 -17.00 20.44 6.99
N GLN A 57 -16.43 19.36 6.43
CA GLN A 57 -15.91 18.25 7.22
C GLN A 57 -14.64 18.66 7.98
N ARG A 58 -13.76 19.47 7.38
CA ARG A 58 -12.59 20.05 8.09
C ARG A 58 -13.03 20.94 9.26
N LYS A 59 -14.03 21.80 9.03
CA LYS A 59 -14.60 22.69 10.04
C LYS A 59 -15.23 21.90 11.18
N TYR A 60 -16.05 20.91 10.85
CA TYR A 60 -16.66 20.01 11.83
C TYR A 60 -15.61 19.29 12.69
N MET A 61 -14.59 18.68 12.07
CA MET A 61 -13.53 17.98 12.81
C MET A 61 -12.76 18.92 13.74
N ARG A 62 -12.50 20.15 13.31
CA ARG A 62 -11.89 21.19 14.15
C ARG A 62 -12.78 21.53 15.35
N GLU A 63 -14.06 21.77 15.12
CA GLU A 63 -15.04 22.10 16.17
C GLU A 63 -15.18 20.98 17.21
N VAL A 64 -15.27 19.72 16.76
CA VAL A 64 -15.33 18.55 17.64
C VAL A 64 -14.06 18.42 18.48
N ARG A 65 -12.88 18.62 17.89
CA ARG A 65 -11.61 18.60 18.62
C ARG A 65 -11.59 19.66 19.73
N HIS A 66 -12.01 20.88 19.44
CA HIS A 66 -12.08 21.95 20.45
C HIS A 66 -13.06 21.63 21.57
N ARG A 67 -14.26 21.12 21.26
CA ARG A 67 -15.24 20.70 22.27
C ARG A 67 -14.68 19.64 23.21
N ASN A 68 -13.97 18.65 22.67
CA ASN A 68 -13.34 17.61 23.46
C ASN A 68 -12.21 18.15 24.34
N LEU A 69 -11.37 19.03 23.81
CA LEU A 69 -10.31 19.70 24.58
C LEU A 69 -10.88 20.53 25.73
N ASN A 70 -11.94 21.30 25.49
CA ASN A 70 -12.61 22.08 26.54
C ASN A 70 -13.22 21.17 27.62
N ARG A 71 -13.80 20.03 27.22
CA ARG A 71 -14.32 19.04 28.17
C ARG A 71 -13.21 18.38 28.99
N LEU A 72 -12.06 18.12 28.38
CA LEU A 72 -10.86 17.62 29.06
C LEU A 72 -10.31 18.64 30.06
N ALA A 73 -10.21 19.92 29.67
CA ALA A 73 -9.77 21.01 30.52
C ALA A 73 -10.69 21.21 31.74
N TYR A 74 -12.00 21.13 31.54
CA TYR A 74 -12.99 21.16 32.62
C TYR A 74 -12.80 19.99 33.60
N ASN A 75 -12.67 18.75 33.09
CA ASN A 75 -12.45 17.57 33.92
C ASN A 75 -11.10 17.60 34.65
N ALA A 76 -10.09 18.24 34.07
CA ALA A 76 -8.77 18.40 34.67
C ALA A 76 -8.70 19.54 35.71
N GLY A 77 -9.79 20.27 35.95
CA GLY A 77 -9.81 21.42 36.85
C GLY A 77 -8.90 22.57 36.37
N ARG A 78 -8.70 22.68 35.05
CA ARG A 78 -7.91 23.73 34.38
C ARG A 78 -8.84 24.61 33.54
N PRO A 79 -9.68 25.46 34.19
CA PRO A 79 -10.62 26.32 33.48
C PRO A 79 -9.91 27.42 32.66
N ASP A 80 -8.63 27.66 32.93
CA ASP A 80 -7.74 28.57 32.20
C ASP A 80 -7.44 28.12 30.77
N MET A 81 -7.62 26.84 30.46
CA MET A 81 -7.35 26.27 29.12
C MET A 81 -8.60 26.17 28.24
N ILE A 82 -9.75 26.68 28.68
CA ILE A 82 -11.01 26.62 27.93
C ILE A 82 -11.04 27.76 26.91
N ILE A 83 -11.06 27.43 25.62
CA ILE A 83 -11.07 28.41 24.52
C ILE A 83 -12.48 28.45 23.89
N PRO A 84 -13.11 29.64 23.77
CA PRO A 84 -14.41 29.77 23.12
C PRO A 84 -14.34 29.41 21.63
N VAL A 85 -15.33 28.66 21.15
CA VAL A 85 -15.35 28.08 19.79
C VAL A 85 -15.52 29.15 18.70
N GLU A 86 -16.06 30.33 19.03
CA GLU A 86 -16.29 31.44 18.10
C GLU A 86 -14.98 32.05 17.54
N GLU A 87 -13.88 32.03 18.31
CA GLU A 87 -12.58 32.56 17.85
C GLU A 87 -11.83 31.60 16.90
N SER A 88 -12.25 30.34 16.82
CA SER A 88 -11.58 29.31 16.00
C SER A 88 -12.00 29.27 14.53
N ASN A 89 -12.98 30.10 14.16
CA ASN A 89 -13.57 30.22 12.82
C ASN A 89 -13.01 31.41 12.02
N VAL A 90 -12.04 32.15 12.55
CA VAL A 90 -11.24 33.15 11.82
C VAL A 90 -10.05 32.49 11.13
#